data_AF-A0A521KT36-F1
#
_entry.id   AF-A0A521KT36-F1
#
_cell.length_a   1.000
_cell.length_b   1.000
_cell.length_c   1.000
_cell.angle_alpha   90.00
_cell.angle_beta   90.00
_cell.angle_gamma   90.00
#
_symmetry.space_group_name_H-M   'P 1'
#
loop_
_entity.id
_entity.type
_entity.pdbx_description
1 polymer ?
#
loop_
_entity_poly.entity_id
_entity_poly.type
_entity_poly.pdbx_seq_one_letter_code
_entity_poly.pdbx_strand_id
1 'polypeptide(L)' 'VADGTKESAAKLERVLTNDPGIGILRHADAGYSEAVDAARRHNLHLPLPPSS' A
#
# COMPACT_ATOMS: atom_id res chain seq x y z
N VAL A 1 -9.76 -14.17 -6.62
CA VAL A 1 -9.41 -15.14 -7.68
C VAL A 1 -9.65 -14.45 -9.01
N ALA A 2 -8.75 -14.60 -9.99
CA ALA A 2 -8.93 -14.06 -11.34
C ALA A 2 -9.75 -15.04 -12.19
N ASP A 3 -11.07 -14.90 -12.13
CA ASP A 3 -12.02 -15.76 -12.87
C ASP A 3 -12.47 -15.16 -14.21
N GLY A 4 -11.91 -14.00 -14.60
CA GLY A 4 -12.22 -13.32 -15.87
C GLY A 4 -13.47 -12.42 -15.82
N THR A 5 -14.21 -12.40 -14.71
CA THR A 5 -15.37 -11.51 -14.53
C THR A 5 -14.95 -10.06 -14.28
N LYS A 6 -15.83 -9.09 -14.57
CA LYS A 6 -15.57 -7.67 -14.28
C LYS A 6 -15.50 -7.43 -12.77
N GLU A 7 -16.29 -8.17 -12.01
CA GLU A 7 -16.35 -8.14 -10.56
C GLU A 7 -15.02 -8.62 -9.96
N SER A 8 -14.41 -9.67 -10.52
CA SER A 8 -13.11 -10.13 -10.05
C SER A 8 -11.99 -9.17 -10.40
N ALA A 9 -12.03 -8.53 -11.58
CA ALA A 9 -11.07 -7.49 -11.95
C ALA A 9 -11.05 -6.34 -10.93
N ALA A 10 -12.23 -5.80 -10.57
CA ALA A 10 -12.33 -4.73 -9.57
C ALA A 10 -11.86 -5.18 -8.16
N LYS A 11 -12.16 -6.42 -7.77
CA LYS A 11 -11.65 -6.98 -6.50
C LYS A 11 -10.13 -7.11 -6.52
N LEU A 12 -9.56 -7.58 -7.62
CA LEU A 12 -8.12 -7.77 -7.78
C LEU A 12 -7.37 -6.44 -7.74
N GLU A 13 -7.85 -5.43 -8.47
CA GLU A 13 -7.27 -4.09 -8.46
C GLU A 13 -7.15 -3.56 -7.02
N ARG A 14 -8.23 -3.65 -6.25
CA ARG A 14 -8.24 -3.22 -4.85
C ARG A 14 -7.29 -4.04 -3.98
N VAL A 15 -7.33 -5.37 -4.07
CA VAL A 15 -6.52 -6.25 -3.21
C VAL A 15 -5.04 -6.10 -3.52
N LEU A 16 -4.67 -6.13 -4.80
CA LEU A 16 -3.28 -6.03 -5.24
C LEU A 16 -2.68 -4.64 -5.05
N THR A 17 -3.51 -3.61 -4.82
CA THR A 17 -3.03 -2.28 -4.42
C THR A 17 -2.92 -2.17 -2.89
N ASN A 18 -3.95 -2.60 -2.16
CA ASN A 18 -4.03 -2.38 -0.72
C ASN A 18 -3.11 -3.31 0.09
N ASP A 19 -3.00 -4.58 -0.28
CA ASP A 19 -2.20 -5.57 0.44
C ASP A 19 -0.70 -5.18 0.51
N PRO A 20 -0.01 -4.89 -0.60
CA PRO A 20 1.36 -4.37 -0.54
C PRO A 20 1.41 -2.96 0.07
N GLY A 21 0.38 -2.13 -0.15
CA GLY A 21 0.28 -0.80 0.45
C GLY A 21 0.35 -0.84 1.98
N ILE A 22 -0.35 -1.78 2.63
CA ILE A 22 -0.28 -1.99 4.08
C ILE A 22 1.14 -2.36 4.52
N GLY A 23 1.82 -3.22 3.76
CA GLY A 23 3.22 -3.55 4.01
C GLY A 23 4.13 -2.33 4.01
N ILE A 24 4.02 -1.47 3.00
CA ILE A 24 4.78 -0.22 2.90
C ILE A 24 4.49 0.68 4.10
N LEU A 25 3.21 0.89 4.42
CA LEU A 25 2.80 1.74 5.54
C LEU A 25 3.36 1.23 6.87
N ARG A 26 3.33 -0.08 7.11
CA ARG A 26 3.89 -0.69 8.33
C ARG A 26 5.40 -0.48 8.47
N HIS A 27 6.15 -0.57 7.37
CA HIS A 27 7.60 -0.31 7.41
C HIS A 27 7.90 1.18 7.56
N ALA A 28 7.11 2.05 6.94
CA ALA A 28 7.25 3.49 7.10
C ALA A 28 6.98 3.93 8.55
N ASP A 29 5.95 3.36 9.19
CA ASP A 29 5.64 3.56 10.61
C ASP A 29 6.79 3.10 11.53
N ALA A 30 7.48 2.02 11.16
CA ALA A 30 8.67 1.53 11.86
C ALA A 30 9.95 2.35 11.59
N GLY A 31 9.88 3.43 10.80
CA GLY A 31 11.00 4.35 10.57
C GLY A 31 11.93 3.98 9.40
N TYR A 32 11.57 3.02 8.55
CA TYR A 32 12.38 2.68 7.39
C TYR A 32 12.27 3.76 6.31
N SER A 33 13.36 4.47 6.03
CA SER A 33 13.41 5.56 5.06
C SER A 33 12.97 5.14 3.65
N GLU A 34 13.41 3.96 3.20
CA GLU A 34 13.01 3.39 1.90
C GLU A 34 11.50 3.18 1.79
N ALA A 35 10.84 2.84 2.90
CA ALA A 35 9.40 2.64 2.94
C ALA A 35 8.65 3.98 2.94
N VAL A 36 9.18 5.02 3.60
CA VAL A 36 8.66 6.39 3.52
C VAL A 36 8.72 6.91 2.08
N ASP A 37 9.84 6.66 1.38
CA ASP A 37 9.98 7.04 -0.02
C ASP A 37 9.08 6.23 -0.94
N ALA A 38 8.90 4.92 -0.67
CA ALA A 38 7.91 4.11 -1.37
C ALA A 38 6.48 4.62 -1.17
N ALA A 39 6.11 4.99 0.06
CA ALA A 39 4.79 5.56 0.35
C ALA A 39 4.54 6.84 -0.45
N ARG A 40 5.54 7.73 -0.54
CA ARG A 40 5.47 8.96 -1.36
C ARG A 40 5.34 8.65 -2.86
N ARG A 41 6.16 7.74 -3.39
CA ARG A 41 6.12 7.35 -4.82
C ARG A 41 4.78 6.75 -5.23
N HIS A 42 4.14 6.02 -4.33
CA HIS A 42 2.87 5.33 -4.57
C HIS A 42 1.65 6.10 -4.04
N ASN A 43 1.81 7.37 -3.63
CA ASN A 43 0.73 8.22 -3.08
C ASN A 43 -0.05 7.57 -1.93
N LEU A 44 0.62 6.79 -1.09
CA LEU A 44 0.03 6.18 0.09
C LEU A 44 -0.08 7.21 1.22
N HIS A 45 -1.25 7.28 1.85
CA HIS A 45 -1.50 8.19 2.97
C HIS A 45 -0.93 7.59 4.25
N LEU A 46 0.06 8.24 4.85
CA LEU A 46 0.58 7.90 6.18
C LEU A 46 -0.27 8.63 7.25
N PRO A 47 -1.00 7.92 8.12
CA PRO A 47 -1.88 8.55 9.10
C PRO A 47 -1.11 9.26 10.23
N LEU A 48 0.14 8.88 10.48
CA LEU A 48 1.03 9.55 11.43
C LEU A 48 2.38 9.84 10.72
N PRO A 49 2.93 11.06 10.83
CA PRO A 49 4.29 11.32 10.37
C PRO A 49 5.28 10.47 11.20
N PRO A 50 6.36 9.94 10.61
CA PRO A 50 7.32 9.12 11.33
C PRO A 50 7.86 9.92 12.52
N SER A 51 7.76 9.32 13.71
CA SER A 51 8.30 9.87 14.96
C SER A 51 9.79 10.14 14.75
N SER A 52 10.17 11.43 14.78
CA SER A 52 11.58 11.85 14.76
C SER A 52 12.27 11.58 16.08
#